data_AF-A0A9W9FS51-F1
#
_entry.id   AF-A0A9W9FS51-F1
#
_cell.length_a   1.000
_cell.length_b   1.000
_cell.length_c   1.000
_cell.angle_alpha   90.00
_cell.angle_beta   90.00
_cell.angle_gamma   90.00
#
_symmetry.space_group_name_H-M   'P 1'
#
loop_
_entity.id
_entity.type
_entity.pdbx_description
1 polymer ?
#
loop_
_entity_poly.entity_id
_entity_poly.type
_entity_poly.pdbx_seq_one_letter_code
_entity_poly.pdbx_strand_id
1 'polypeptide(L)'
;MSFFRITLLRSAIGLPRRSTDVLKALGLKKRMGTVFHAVSPSVAGQIMKVKELVSVEEVDRRLTKQEVHLERKPDPGYYLEKSCVAERTELRGQ
;
A
#
# COMPACT_ATOMS: atom_id res chain seq x y z
N MET A 1 -4.60 3.80 -18.61
CA MET A 1 -5.73 4.00 -17.67
C MET A 1 -5.14 4.42 -16.35
N SER A 2 -5.55 5.55 -15.79
CA SER A 2 -5.06 6.01 -14.50
C SER A 2 -5.77 5.34 -13.33
N PHE A 3 -5.14 5.38 -12.17
CA PHE A 3 -5.63 4.82 -10.91
C PHE A 3 -5.59 5.89 -9.83
N PHE A 4 -6.54 5.83 -8.89
CA PHE A 4 -6.46 6.56 -7.64
C PHE A 4 -5.65 5.76 -6.63
N ARG A 5 -4.54 6.34 -6.16
CA ARG A 5 -3.82 5.92 -4.95
C ARG A 5 -4.49 6.62 -3.77
N ILE A 6 -5.25 5.86 -2.99
CA ILE A 6 -6.03 6.40 -1.86
C ILE A 6 -5.37 5.95 -0.57
N THR A 7 -4.99 6.89 0.29
CA THR A 7 -4.40 6.61 1.60
C THR A 7 -5.27 7.16 2.72
N LEU A 8 -5.62 6.33 3.70
CA LEU A 8 -6.41 6.76 4.86
C LEU A 8 -5.51 7.51 5.87
N LEU A 9 -5.58 8.84 5.89
CA LEU A 9 -4.79 9.67 6.79
C LEU A 9 -5.43 9.80 8.18
N ARG A 10 -6.76 10.01 8.25
CA ARG A 10 -7.49 10.19 9.51
C ARG A 10 -8.37 8.99 9.82
N SER A 11 -8.59 8.73 11.11
CA SER A 11 -9.47 7.64 11.56
C SER A 11 -10.95 8.04 11.43
N ALA A 12 -11.82 7.06 11.19
CA ALA A 12 -13.27 7.24 11.19
C ALA A 12 -13.91 7.09 12.60
N ILE A 13 -13.11 7.08 13.66
CA ILE A 13 -13.63 6.98 15.03
C ILE A 13 -14.50 8.20 15.35
N GLY A 14 -15.67 7.97 15.94
CA GLY A 14 -16.63 9.03 16.27
C GLY A 14 -17.40 9.60 15.06
N LEU A 15 -17.19 9.10 13.85
CA LEU A 15 -17.95 9.49 12.67
C LEU A 15 -19.18 8.60 12.45
N PRO A 16 -20.19 9.09 11.70
CA PRO A 16 -21.37 8.30 11.35
C PRO A 16 -21.01 6.99 10.65
N ARG A 17 -21.79 5.94 10.90
CA ARG A 17 -21.59 4.60 10.33
C ARG A 17 -21.46 4.61 8.80
N ARG A 18 -22.18 5.52 8.12
CA ARG A 18 -22.11 5.70 6.66
C ARG A 18 -20.69 5.99 6.15
N SER A 19 -19.92 6.82 6.85
CA SER A 19 -18.53 7.13 6.46
C SER A 19 -17.63 5.91 6.62
N THR A 20 -17.81 5.17 7.71
CA THR A 20 -17.09 3.91 7.97
C THR A 20 -17.42 2.84 6.94
N ASP A 21 -18.67 2.74 6.51
CA ASP A 21 -19.10 1.77 5.49
C ASP A 21 -18.50 2.11 4.11
N VAL A 22 -18.40 3.40 3.76
CA VAL A 22 -17.70 3.85 2.54
C VAL A 22 -16.21 3.48 2.57
N LEU A 23 -15.53 3.72 3.70
CA LEU A 23 -14.12 3.32 3.84
C LEU A 23 -13.92 1.81 3.72
N LYS A 24 -14.82 1.01 4.30
CA LYS A 24 -14.80 -0.45 4.16
C LYS A 24 -15.01 -0.89 2.71
N ALA A 25 -15.92 -0.26 1.99
CA ALA A 25 -16.17 -0.53 0.57
C ALA A 25 -14.95 -0.21 -0.31
N LEU A 26 -14.24 0.88 -0.01
CA LEU A 26 -12.97 1.22 -0.65
C LEU A 26 -11.81 0.26 -0.25
N GLY A 27 -11.98 -0.56 0.80
CA GLY A 27 -10.96 -1.48 1.30
C GLY A 27 -9.99 -0.87 2.32
N LEU A 28 -10.29 0.32 2.83
CA LEU A 28 -9.46 1.04 3.82
C LEU A 28 -9.80 0.58 5.24
N LYS A 29 -9.04 -0.39 5.76
CA LYS A 29 -9.26 -1.00 7.08
C LYS A 29 -8.51 -0.34 8.23
N LYS A 30 -7.29 0.15 7.98
CA LYS A 30 -6.39 0.73 9.00
C LYS A 30 -5.83 2.06 8.50
N ARG A 31 -5.51 2.96 9.44
CA ARG A 31 -4.83 4.23 9.14
C ARG A 31 -3.49 3.98 8.47
N MET A 32 -3.09 4.87 7.56
CA MET A 32 -1.92 4.74 6.68
C MET A 32 -1.95 3.52 5.74
N GLY A 33 -3.13 2.87 5.62
CA GLY A 33 -3.39 1.90 4.57
C GLY A 33 -3.60 2.60 3.24
N THR A 34 -2.98 2.06 2.19
CA THR A 34 -3.09 2.56 0.82
C THR A 34 -3.77 1.50 -0.04
N VAL A 35 -4.73 1.92 -0.87
CA VAL A 35 -5.42 1.08 -1.86
C VAL A 35 -5.38 1.75 -3.23
N PHE A 36 -5.44 0.95 -4.28
CA PHE A 36 -5.43 1.42 -5.67
C PHE A 36 -6.73 1.01 -6.35
N HIS A 37 -7.45 1.99 -6.90
CA HIS A 37 -8.69 1.77 -7.65
C HIS A 37 -8.59 2.42 -9.02
N ALA A 38 -9.19 1.80 -10.04
CA ALA A 38 -9.27 2.42 -11.37
C ALA A 38 -10.08 3.72 -11.30
N VAL A 39 -9.67 4.73 -12.06
CA VAL A 39 -10.40 6.00 -12.13
C VAL A 39 -11.78 5.75 -12.74
N SER A 40 -12.82 5.95 -11.92
CA SER A 40 -14.22 5.84 -12.32
C SER A 40 -15.10 6.81 -11.52
N PRO A 41 -16.22 7.29 -12.08
CA PRO A 41 -17.12 8.21 -11.37
C PRO A 41 -17.66 7.64 -10.05
N SER A 42 -17.90 6.32 -10.01
CA SER A 42 -18.37 5.64 -8.80
C SER A 42 -17.35 5.72 -7.66
N VAL A 43 -16.07 5.44 -7.96
CA VAL A 43 -14.98 5.53 -6.97
C VAL A 43 -14.75 6.98 -6.56
N ALA A 44 -14.78 7.93 -7.51
CA ALA A 44 -14.68 9.36 -7.21
C ALA A 44 -15.80 9.84 -6.27
N GLY A 45 -17.03 9.40 -6.48
CA GLY A 45 -18.16 9.70 -5.60
C GLY A 45 -17.99 9.13 -4.19
N GLN A 46 -17.41 7.92 -4.06
CA GLN A 46 -17.08 7.34 -2.76
C GLN A 46 -15.99 8.14 -2.04
N ILE A 47 -14.92 8.49 -2.76
CA ILE A 47 -13.84 9.35 -2.24
C ILE A 47 -14.40 10.67 -1.73
N MET A 48 -15.27 11.33 -2.50
CA MET A 48 -15.82 12.64 -2.12
C MET A 48 -16.65 12.61 -0.83
N LYS A 49 -17.27 11.47 -0.48
CA LYS A 49 -18.00 11.29 0.79
C LYS A 49 -17.07 11.21 2.01
N VAL A 50 -15.79 10.92 1.82
CA VAL A 50 -14.79 10.74 2.88
C VAL A 50 -13.52 11.55 2.62
N LYS A 51 -13.62 12.63 1.83
CA LYS A 51 -12.50 13.45 1.34
C LYS A 51 -11.67 14.05 2.47
N GLU A 52 -12.27 14.25 3.63
CA GLU A 52 -11.60 14.76 4.81
C GLU A 52 -10.67 13.69 5.42
N LEU A 53 -10.95 12.40 5.23
CA LEU A 53 -10.22 11.31 5.87
C LEU A 53 -9.06 10.78 5.01
N VAL A 54 -9.13 10.97 3.69
CA VAL A 54 -8.22 10.34 2.73
C VAL A 54 -7.34 11.36 2.02
N SER A 55 -6.13 10.93 1.65
CA SER A 55 -5.31 11.58 0.61
C SER A 55 -5.47 10.80 -0.68
N VAL A 56 -5.59 11.50 -1.79
CA VAL A 56 -5.76 10.91 -3.12
C VAL A 56 -4.73 11.48 -4.06
N GLU A 57 -4.04 10.59 -4.75
CA GLU A 57 -3.10 10.90 -5.82
C GLU A 57 -3.51 10.11 -7.06
N GLU A 58 -3.40 10.72 -8.24
CA GLU A 58 -3.57 10.01 -9.50
C GLU A 58 -2.23 9.40 -9.93
N VAL A 59 -2.24 8.12 -10.30
CA VAL A 59 -1.06 7.36 -10.71
C VAL A 59 -1.33 6.55 -11.97
N ASP A 60 -0.32 6.34 -12.81
CA ASP A 60 -0.47 5.62 -14.08
C ASP A 60 -0.75 4.13 -13.90
N ARG A 61 -0.23 3.53 -12.82
CA ARG A 61 -0.32 2.10 -12.54
C ARG A 61 -0.69 1.82 -11.10
N ARG A 62 -1.47 0.76 -10.88
CA ARG A 62 -1.65 0.16 -9.55
C ARG A 62 -0.38 -0.58 -9.14
N LEU A 63 0.06 -0.36 -7.91
CA LEU A 63 1.12 -1.16 -7.31
C LEU A 63 0.53 -2.39 -6.60
N THR A 64 1.22 -3.50 -6.68
CA THR A 64 0.95 -4.71 -5.89
C THR A 64 1.40 -4.51 -4.44
N LYS A 65 0.87 -5.33 -3.54
CA LYS A 65 1.25 -5.28 -2.11
C LYS A 65 2.76 -5.50 -1.89
N GLN A 66 3.39 -6.33 -2.73
CA GLN A 66 4.82 -6.59 -2.66
C GLN A 66 5.62 -5.36 -3.11
N GLU A 67 5.24 -4.72 -4.21
CA GLU A 67 5.91 -3.51 -4.69
C GLU A 67 5.79 -2.37 -3.68
N VAL A 68 4.60 -2.14 -3.09
CA VAL A 68 4.41 -1.13 -2.03
C VAL A 68 5.27 -1.45 -0.79
N HIS A 69 5.45 -2.73 -0.47
CA HIS A 69 6.31 -3.14 0.64
C HIS A 69 7.79 -2.89 0.33
N LEU A 70 8.24 -3.22 -0.88
CA LEU A 70 9.61 -3.00 -1.34
C LEU A 70 9.95 -1.51 -1.40
N GLU A 71 9.03 -0.67 -1.86
CA GLU A 71 9.18 0.80 -1.89
C GLU A 71 9.45 1.38 -0.49
N ARG A 72 8.86 0.76 0.55
CA ARG A 72 9.06 1.17 1.95
C ARG A 72 10.29 0.55 2.59
N LYS A 73 10.90 -0.46 1.96
CA LYS A 73 12.03 -1.19 2.54
C LYS A 73 13.28 -0.34 2.31
N PRO A 74 13.97 0.11 3.38
CA PRO A 74 15.24 0.79 3.23
C PRO A 74 16.31 -0.17 2.69
N ASP A 75 17.40 0.41 2.16
CA ASP A 75 18.58 -0.38 1.86
C ASP A 75 19.10 -1.04 3.16
N PRO A 76 19.38 -2.36 3.15
CA PRO A 76 19.84 -3.05 4.35
C PRO A 76 21.15 -2.49 4.93
N GLY A 77 21.99 -1.86 4.12
CA GLY A 77 23.29 -1.31 4.55
C GLY A 77 24.37 -2.37 4.81
N TYR A 78 24.12 -3.63 4.43
CA TYR A 78 25.09 -4.72 4.47
C TYR A 78 24.90 -5.65 3.27
N TYR A 79 25.97 -6.32 2.85
CA TYR A 79 25.92 -7.40 1.88
C TYR A 79 26.56 -8.66 2.47
N LEU A 80 26.06 -9.82 2.07
CA LEU A 80 26.65 -11.11 2.44
C LEU A 80 27.76 -11.43 1.45
N GLU A 81 29.02 -11.41 1.89
CA GLU A 81 30.17 -11.76 1.04
C GLU A 81 30.12 -13.21 0.57
N LYS A 82 29.81 -14.12 1.50
CA LYS A 82 29.55 -15.53 1.21
C LYS A 82 28.33 -15.98 1.99
N SER A 83 27.48 -16.77 1.35
CA SER A 83 26.46 -17.49 2.09
C SER A 83 27.11 -18.66 2.83
N CYS A 84 26.61 -18.99 4.02
CA CYS A 84 27.03 -20.18 4.77
C CYS A 84 26.98 -21.46 3.91
N VAL A 85 26.07 -21.52 2.93
CA VAL A 85 26.00 -22.63 1.96
C VAL A 85 27.20 -22.62 1.02
N ALA A 86 27.52 -21.48 0.38
CA ALA A 86 28.65 -21.35 -0.53
C ALA A 86 29.98 -21.66 0.17
N GLU A 87 30.17 -21.14 1.39
CA GLU A 87 31.35 -21.42 2.21
C GLU A 87 31.47 -22.92 2.54
N ARG A 88 30.35 -23.58 2.84
CA ARG A 88 30.34 -25.02 3.14
C ARG A 88 30.59 -25.89 1.91
N THR A 89 30.19 -25.46 0.71
CA THR A 89 30.52 -26.16 -0.55
C THR A 89 32.00 -26.05 -0.86
N GLU A 90 32.57 -24.85 -0.73
CA GLU A 90 34.00 -24.59 -0.89
C GLU A 90 34.86 -25.39 0.10
N LEU A 91 34.48 -25.42 1.39
CA LEU A 91 35.15 -26.20 2.44
C LEU A 91 35.07 -27.72 2.19
N ARG A 92 34.04 -28.19 1.48
CA ARG A 92 33.87 -29.60 1.11
C ARG A 92 34.58 -29.97 -0.20
N GLY A 93 35.25 -29.01 -0.87
CA GLY A 93 36.07 -29.26 -2.04
C GLY A 93 35.29 -29.81 -3.24
N GLN A 94 34.07 -29.31 -3.47
CA GLN A 94 33.26 -29.57 -4.67
C GLN A 94 33.03 -28.29 -5.47
#